data_AF-A0A923ND61-F1
#
_entry.id   AF-A0A923ND61-F1
#
_cell.length_a   1.000
_cell.length_b   1.000
_cell.length_c   1.000
_cell.angle_alpha   90.00
_cell.angle_beta   90.00
_cell.angle_gamma   90.00
#
_symmetry.space_group_name_H-M   'P 1'
#
loop_
_entity.id
_entity.type
_entity.pdbx_description
1 polymer ?
#
loop_
_entity_poly.entity_id
_entity_poly.type
_entity_poly.pdbx_seq_one_letter_code
_entity_poly.pdbx_strand_id
1 'polypeptide(L)' 'MAEKKKNFEESLKKLEKISTSLKAEDITLEDAIKQYEEGIRYYKECSEILQDAQQRIETLTKQE' A
#
# COMPACT_ATOMS: atom_id res chain seq x y z
N MET A 1 17.97 -0.06 -0.13
CA MET A 1 16.90 -1.08 -0.11
C MET A 1 16.10 -1.10 1.20
N ALA A 2 16.70 -0.72 2.34
CA ALA A 2 16.00 -0.70 3.64
C ALA A 2 14.87 0.33 3.73
N GLU A 3 15.02 1.51 3.10
CA GLU A 3 13.99 2.56 3.13
C GLU A 3 12.71 2.19 2.38
N LYS A 4 12.82 1.59 1.17
CA LYS A 4 11.65 1.10 0.42
C LYS A 4 10.88 0.02 1.19
N LYS A 5 11.58 -0.83 1.94
CA LYS A 5 10.96 -1.89 2.75
C LYS A 5 10.18 -1.31 3.93
N LYS A 6 10.74 -0.30 4.60
CA LYS A 6 10.05 0.47 5.65
C LYS A 6 8.80 1.17 5.12
N ASN A 7 8.89 1.83 3.96
CA ASN A 7 7.73 2.47 3.32
C ASN A 7 6.63 1.46 2.98
N PHE A 8 6.98 0.28 2.48
CA PHE A 8 5.98 -0.76 2.20
C PHE A 8 5.26 -1.21 3.47
N GLU A 9 6.00 -1.55 4.53
CA GLU A 9 5.40 -1.98 5.79
C GLU A 9 4.55 -0.87 6.43
N GLU A 10 4.99 0.38 6.38
CA GLU A 10 4.19 1.52 6.87
C GLU A 10 2.91 1.74 6.05
N SER A 11 3.01 1.74 4.72
CA SER A 11 1.86 1.93 3.83
C SER A 11 0.86 0.77 3.95
N LEU A 12 1.34 -0.47 4.10
CA LEU A 12 0.49 -1.62 4.38
C LEU A 12 -0.25 -1.48 5.71
N LYS A 13 0.47 -1.06 6.77
CA LYS A 13 -0.11 -0.88 8.12
C LYS A 13 -1.15 0.24 8.15
N LYS A 14 -0.94 1.31 7.38
CA LYS A 14 -1.93 2.37 7.22
C LYS A 14 -3.17 1.89 6.46
N LEU A 15 -2.98 1.07 5.42
CA LEU A 15 -4.08 0.49 4.64
C LEU A 15 -4.94 -0.47 5.49
N GLU A 16 -4.32 -1.27 6.35
CA GLU A 16 -5.05 -2.07 7.36
C GLU A 16 -5.87 -1.17 8.29
N LYS A 17 -5.26 -0.09 8.81
CA LYS A 17 -5.93 0.85 9.72
C LYS A 17 -7.13 1.56 9.06
N ILE A 18 -6.98 1.92 7.79
CA ILE A 18 -8.03 2.48 6.95
C ILE A 18 -9.15 1.46 6.75
N SER A 19 -8.82 0.20 6.44
CA SER A 19 -9.79 -0.89 6.29
C SER A 19 -10.56 -1.16 7.58
N THR A 20 -9.89 -1.09 8.74
CA THR A 20 -10.56 -1.19 10.04
C THR A 20 -11.49 0.00 10.30
N SER A 21 -11.07 1.22 9.96
CA SER A 21 -11.90 2.42 10.12
C SER A 21 -13.12 2.40 9.20
N LEU A 22 -12.95 1.97 7.94
CA LEU A 22 -14.04 1.77 6.98
C LEU A 22 -15.07 0.73 7.42
N LYS A 23 -14.69 -0.21 8.28
CA LYS A 23 -15.60 -1.21 8.87
C LYS A 23 -16.24 -0.75 10.18
N ALA A 24 -15.87 0.42 10.70
CA ALA A 24 -16.50 0.94 11.90
C ALA A 24 -17.97 1.29 11.63
N GLU A 25 -18.86 0.90 12.54
CA GLU A 25 -20.31 1.17 12.44
C GLU A 25 -20.65 2.67 12.48
N ASP A 26 -19.74 3.52 12.96
CA ASP A 26 -19.93 4.96 13.14
C ASP A 26 -19.28 5.82 12.03
N ILE A 27 -18.84 5.20 10.92
CA ILE A 27 -18.18 5.96 9.85
C ILE A 27 -19.20 6.76 9.02
N THR A 28 -18.97 8.06 8.87
CA THR A 28 -19.78 8.90 7.99
C THR A 28 -19.39 8.68 6.52
N LEU A 29 -20.31 8.99 5.59
CA LEU A 29 -20.05 8.86 4.15
C LEU A 29 -18.82 9.68 3.71
N GLU A 30 -18.67 10.90 4.24
CA GLU A 30 -17.51 11.76 3.94
C GLU A 30 -16.20 11.16 4.45
N ASP A 31 -16.20 10.59 5.67
CA ASP A 31 -15.03 9.93 6.21
C ASP A 31 -14.69 8.66 5.43
N ALA A 32 -15.71 7.86 5.05
CA ALA A 32 -15.52 6.67 4.22
C ALA A 32 -14.87 7.02 2.87
N ILE A 33 -15.29 8.11 2.22
CA ILE A 33 -14.68 8.58 0.97
C ILE A 33 -13.22 9.01 1.19
N LYS A 34 -12.93 9.80 2.23
CA LYS A 34 -11.55 10.22 2.56
C LYS A 34 -10.65 9.02 2.87
N GLN A 35 -11.12 8.10 3.71
CA GLN A 35 -10.41 6.87 4.05
C GLN A 35 -10.15 6.03 2.80
N TYR A 36 -11.13 5.94 1.89
CA TYR A 36 -10.97 5.22 0.63
C TYR A 36 -9.92 5.86 -0.29
N GLU A 37 -9.93 7.18 -0.46
CA GLU A 37 -8.91 7.91 -1.23
C GLU A 37 -7.50 7.71 -0.64
N GLU A 38 -7.35 7.82 0.68
CA GLU A 38 -6.08 7.52 1.34
C GLU A 38 -5.67 6.06 1.14
N GLY A 39 -6.62 5.12 1.24
CA GLY A 39 -6.38 3.70 1.03
C GLY A 39 -5.86 3.38 -0.36
N ILE A 40 -6.46 4.00 -1.39
CA ILE A 40 -6.01 3.90 -2.79
C ILE A 40 -4.59 4.46 -2.95
N ARG A 41 -4.26 5.55 -2.26
CA ARG A 41 -2.92 6.16 -2.31
C ARG A 41 -1.86 5.23 -1.73
N TYR A 42 -2.10 4.67 -0.55
CA TYR A 42 -1.18 3.70 0.06
C TYR A 42 -1.10 2.39 -0.74
N TYR A 43 -2.21 1.95 -1.33
CA TYR A 43 -2.24 0.79 -2.22
C TYR A 43 -1.29 0.99 -3.41
N LYS A 44 -1.37 2.16 -4.03
CA LYS A 44 -0.54 2.52 -5.20
C LYS A 44 0.95 2.52 -4.84
N GLU A 45 1.28 3.08 -3.69
CA GLU A 45 2.66 3.10 -3.18
C GLU A 45 3.20 1.69 -2.92
N CYS A 46 2.41 0.83 -2.29
CA CYS A 46 2.76 -0.59 -2.12
C CYS A 46 2.94 -1.31 -3.46
N SER A 47 2.06 -1.04 -4.42
CA SER A 47 2.10 -1.63 -5.76
C SER A 47 3.37 -1.22 -6.51
N GLU A 48 3.77 0.06 -6.44
CA GLU A 48 5.03 0.54 -7.05
C GLU A 48 6.26 -0.13 -6.44
N ILE A 49 6.29 -0.32 -5.12
CA ILE A 49 7.41 -0.99 -4.44
C ILE A 49 7.49 -2.46 -4.86
N LEU A 50 6.35 -3.15 -4.96
CA LEU A 50 6.29 -4.53 -5.45
C LEU A 50 6.70 -4.63 -6.92
N GLN A 51 6.31 -3.67 -7.75
CA GLN A 51 6.69 -3.63 -9.15
C GLN A 51 8.20 -3.42 -9.32
N ASP A 52 8.82 -2.51 -8.57
CA ASP A 52 10.28 -2.31 -8.56
C ASP A 52 11.01 -3.59 -8.12
N ALA A 53 10.50 -4.28 -7.10
CA ALA A 53 11.04 -5.55 -6.64
C ALA A 53 10.90 -6.65 -7.72
N GLN A 54 9.74 -6.77 -8.35
CA GLN A 54 9.50 -7.71 -9.45
C GLN A 54 10.42 -7.44 -10.63
N GLN A 55 10.55 -6.18 -11.07
CA GLN A 55 11.40 -5.82 -12.20
C GLN A 55 12.87 -6.16 -11.92
N ARG A 56 13.31 -5.97 -10.68
CA ARG A 56 14.67 -6.30 -10.24
C ARG A 56 14.90 -7.82 -10.22
N ILE A 57 13.92 -8.59 -9.74
CA ILE A 57 13.96 -10.06 -9.80
C ILE A 57 14.00 -10.52 -11.26
N GLU A 58 13.11 -10.00 -12.11
CA GLU A 58 13.04 -10.38 -13.52
C GLU A 58 14.34 -10.07 -14.28
N THR A 59 15.00 -8.95 -13.97
CA THR A 59 16.31 -8.61 -14.52
C THR A 59 17.37 -9.63 -14.09
N LEU A 60 17.38 -10.05 -12.81
CA LEU A 60 18.30 -11.06 -12.30
C LEU A 60 18.04 -12.44 -12.92
N THR A 61 16.78 -12.82 -13.09
CA THR A 61 16.38 -14.11 -13.68
C THR A 61 16.65 -14.19 -15.19
N LYS A 62 16.64 -13.06 -15.91
CA LYS A 62 16.97 -12.98 -17.35
C LYS A 62 18.47 -13.00 -17.66
N GLN A 63 19.33 -12.90 -16.65
CA GLN A 63 20.79 -12.96 -16.83
C GLN A 63 21.38 -14.38 -16.67
N GLU A 64 20.54 -15.41 -16.57
CA GLU A 64 20.91 -16.84 -16.68
C GLU A 64 20.53 -17.43 -18.04
#